data_AF-B4FKH2-F1
#
_entry.id   AF-B4FKH2-F1
#
_cell.length_a   1.000
_cell.length_b   1.000
_cell.length_c   1.000
_cell.angle_alpha   90.00
_cell.angle_beta   90.00
_cell.angle_gamma   90.00
#
_symmetry.space_group_name_H-M   'P 1'
#
loop_
_entity.id
_entity.type
_entity.pdbx_description
1 polymer ?
#
loop_
_entity_poly.entity_id
_entity_poly.type
_entity_poly.pdbx_seq_one_letter_code
_entity_poly.pdbx_strand_id
1 'polypeptide(L)'
;MYRKQHKKDIHAEAVKKRRRATKKPYSRSIVGASLEVIQKKRAEKPEVRDAAREAALREIKERIKKTKDEKKAKKAEVSKSQKAQTKGAVQKGSKGPKLGGGGGKR
;
A
#
# COMPACT_ATOMS: atom_id res chain seq x y z
N MET A 1 57.03 5.75 -42.01
CA MET A 1 56.66 5.20 -40.68
C MET A 1 56.21 6.27 -39.67
N TYR A 2 56.85 7.45 -39.62
CA TYR A 2 56.51 8.50 -38.65
C TYR A 2 55.10 9.09 -38.79
N ARG A 3 54.69 9.57 -39.98
CA ARG A 3 53.42 10.31 -40.13
C ARG A 3 52.16 9.52 -39.78
N LYS A 4 52.12 8.22 -40.10
CA LYS A 4 51.01 7.31 -39.76
C LYS A 4 50.88 7.05 -38.27
N GLN A 5 51.99 6.75 -37.57
CA GLN A 5 51.99 6.54 -36.11
C GLN A 5 51.53 7.79 -35.35
N HIS A 6 51.91 8.95 -35.86
CA HIS A 6 51.56 10.25 -35.28
C HIS A 6 50.25 10.83 -35.85
N LYS A 7 49.48 10.05 -36.60
CA LYS A 7 48.16 10.42 -37.15
C LYS A 7 48.17 11.69 -38.03
N LYS A 8 49.31 12.06 -38.60
CA LYS A 8 49.49 13.27 -39.42
C LYS A 8 48.96 13.15 -40.87
N ASP A 9 48.42 11.97 -41.24
CA ASP A 9 47.84 11.69 -42.56
C ASP A 9 46.30 11.54 -42.51
N ILE A 10 45.69 11.76 -41.34
CA ILE A 10 44.24 11.64 -41.18
C ILE A 10 43.58 12.95 -41.65
N HIS A 11 43.26 13.02 -42.94
CA HIS A 11 42.48 14.12 -43.54
C HIS A 11 40.99 13.80 -43.71
N ALA A 12 40.56 12.57 -43.39
CA ALA A 12 39.17 12.17 -43.43
C ALA A 12 38.71 11.83 -42.00
N GLU A 13 37.62 12.48 -41.59
CA GLU A 13 36.98 12.40 -40.29
C GLU A 13 37.05 11.00 -39.69
N ALA A 14 37.84 10.86 -38.62
CA ALA A 14 37.67 9.76 -37.71
C ALA A 14 36.32 9.96 -37.01
N VAL A 15 35.22 9.52 -37.63
CA VAL A 15 33.91 9.46 -36.99
C VAL A 15 34.08 8.55 -35.79
N LYS A 16 34.32 9.14 -34.62
CA LYS A 16 34.34 8.42 -33.35
C LYS A 16 33.03 7.68 -33.28
N LYS A 17 33.08 6.35 -33.38
CA LYS A 17 31.90 5.49 -33.23
C LYS A 17 31.35 5.72 -31.83
N ARG A 18 30.39 6.64 -31.69
CA ARG A 18 29.61 6.80 -30.47
C ARG A 18 28.92 5.47 -30.22
N ARG A 19 29.24 4.83 -29.09
CA ARG A 19 28.54 3.63 -28.67
C ARG A 19 27.09 4.01 -28.40
N ARG A 20 26.17 3.64 -29.30
CA ARG A 20 24.73 3.83 -29.06
C ARG A 20 24.30 2.77 -28.05
N ALA A 21 23.94 3.19 -26.85
CA ALA A 21 23.21 2.33 -25.94
C ALA A 21 21.79 2.16 -26.50
N THR A 22 21.52 1.04 -27.15
CA THR A 22 20.16 0.70 -27.55
C THR A 22 19.34 0.44 -26.29
N LYS A 23 18.51 1.40 -25.91
CA LYS A 23 17.47 1.21 -24.91
C LYS A 23 16.39 0.34 -25.54
N LYS A 24 16.61 -0.98 -25.55
CA LYS A 24 15.60 -1.92 -26.03
C LYS A 24 14.41 -1.81 -25.09
N PRO A 25 13.24 -1.34 -25.54
CA PRO A 25 12.04 -1.40 -24.71
C PRO A 25 11.83 -2.87 -24.34
N TYR A 26 11.44 -3.14 -23.09
CA TYR A 26 11.21 -4.50 -22.58
C TYR A 26 10.14 -5.18 -23.45
N SER A 27 10.58 -5.89 -24.47
CA SER A 27 9.78 -6.65 -25.42
C SER A 27 9.53 -8.08 -24.92
N ARG A 28 9.94 -8.39 -23.69
CA ARG A 28 9.78 -9.70 -23.07
C ARG A 28 8.56 -9.69 -22.16
N SER A 29 7.81 -10.78 -22.20
CA SER A 29 6.80 -11.09 -21.19
C SER A 29 7.46 -11.26 -19.82
N ILE A 30 6.67 -11.04 -18.77
CA ILE A 30 7.07 -11.29 -17.38
C ILE A 30 6.34 -12.57 -16.95
N VAL A 31 6.94 -13.41 -16.09
CA VAL A 31 6.45 -14.77 -15.75
C VAL A 31 4.93 -14.87 -15.60
N GLY A 32 4.31 -13.99 -14.80
CA GLY A 32 2.87 -14.01 -14.54
C GLY A 32 2.00 -13.13 -15.45
N ALA A 33 2.57 -12.48 -16.47
CA ALA A 33 1.84 -11.59 -17.36
C ALA A 33 2.49 -11.50 -18.76
N SER A 34 1.70 -11.81 -19.80
CA SER A 34 2.12 -11.59 -21.18
C SER A 34 2.32 -10.10 -21.46
N LEU A 35 3.16 -9.79 -22.46
CA LEU A 35 3.47 -8.42 -22.85
C LEU A 35 2.21 -7.64 -23.26
N GLU A 36 1.26 -8.29 -23.93
CA GLU A 36 0.00 -7.68 -24.34
C GLU A 36 -0.87 -7.25 -23.16
N VAL A 37 -0.95 -8.07 -22.12
CA VAL A 37 -1.72 -7.74 -20.90
C VAL A 37 -1.10 -6.55 -20.18
N ILE A 38 0.23 -6.49 -20.13
CA ILE A 38 0.96 -5.36 -19.53
C ILE A 38 0.70 -4.07 -20.33
N GLN A 39 0.75 -4.14 -21.66
CA GLN A 39 0.50 -2.98 -22.51
C GLN A 39 -0.94 -2.48 -22.42
N LYS A 40 -1.93 -3.37 -22.44
CA LYS A 40 -3.34 -3.00 -22.27
C LYS A 40 -3.57 -2.24 -20.96
N LYS A 41 -3.09 -2.79 -19.84
CA LYS A 41 -3.16 -2.12 -18.52
C LYS A 41 -2.43 -0.77 -18.50
N ARG A 42 -1.31 -0.63 -19.21
CA ARG A 42 -0.54 0.63 -19.34
C ARG A 42 -1.13 1.64 -20.30
N ALA A 43 -1.90 1.20 -21.29
CA ALA A 43 -2.55 2.06 -22.28
C ALA A 43 -3.94 2.53 -21.85
N GLU A 44 -4.52 1.95 -20.80
CA GLU A 44 -5.79 2.41 -20.22
C GLU A 44 -5.76 3.90 -19.91
N LYS A 45 -6.87 4.58 -20.25
CA LYS A 45 -7.03 6.00 -20.00
C LYS A 45 -6.98 6.28 -18.49
N PRO A 46 -6.37 7.40 -18.07
CA PRO A 46 -6.30 7.76 -16.65
C PRO A 46 -7.67 7.83 -16.00
N GLU A 47 -8.68 8.34 -16.70
CA GLU A 47 -10.08 8.40 -16.23
C GLU A 47 -10.63 7.03 -15.83
N VAL A 48 -10.37 5.98 -16.61
CA VAL A 48 -10.80 4.61 -16.32
C VAL A 48 -10.07 4.07 -15.09
N ARG A 49 -8.79 4.40 -14.93
CA ARG A 49 -8.00 4.01 -13.75
C ARG A 49 -8.49 4.70 -12.49
N ASP A 50 -8.77 5.99 -12.58
CA ASP A 50 -9.23 6.77 -11.44
C ASP A 50 -10.64 6.34 -11.03
N ALA A 51 -11.53 6.06 -11.98
CA ALA A 51 -12.83 5.44 -11.70
C ALA A 51 -12.68 4.07 -10.98
N ALA A 52 -11.77 3.20 -11.45
CA ALA A 52 -11.51 1.92 -10.80
C ALA A 52 -10.93 2.08 -9.38
N ARG A 53 -10.05 3.06 -9.17
CA ARG A 53 -9.53 3.42 -7.84
C ARG A 53 -10.63 3.91 -6.91
N GLU A 54 -11.49 4.79 -7.39
CA GLU A 54 -12.62 5.30 -6.59
C GLU A 54 -13.60 4.20 -6.23
N ALA A 55 -13.93 3.31 -7.16
CA ALA A 55 -14.78 2.15 -6.91
C ALA A 55 -14.18 1.23 -5.83
N ALA A 56 -12.88 0.91 -5.94
CA ALA A 56 -12.19 0.11 -4.94
C ALA A 56 -12.17 0.79 -3.56
N LEU A 57 -11.95 2.10 -3.50
CA LEU A 57 -11.99 2.86 -2.25
C LEU A 57 -13.39 2.89 -1.63
N ARG A 58 -14.45 3.00 -2.44
CA ARG A 58 -15.84 2.91 -1.96
C ARG A 58 -16.12 1.53 -1.37
N GLU A 59 -15.76 0.47 -2.09
CA GLU A 59 -15.95 -0.90 -1.62
C GLU A 59 -15.20 -1.18 -0.30
N ILE A 60 -13.94 -0.74 -0.18
CA ILE A 60 -13.17 -0.88 1.07
C ILE A 60 -13.88 -0.15 2.21
N LYS A 61 -14.34 1.08 1.98
CA LYS A 61 -15.06 1.86 2.99
C LYS A 61 -16.36 1.17 3.41
N GLU A 62 -17.11 0.60 2.48
CA GLU A 62 -18.34 -0.15 2.76
C GLU A 62 -18.06 -1.43 3.55
N ARG A 63 -17.04 -2.20 3.18
CA ARG A 63 -16.60 -3.39 3.95
C ARG A 63 -16.17 -3.01 5.37
N ILE A 64 -15.45 -1.90 5.55
CA ILE A 64 -15.07 -1.39 6.87
C ILE A 64 -16.30 -0.96 7.68
N LYS A 65 -17.29 -0.30 7.07
CA LYS A 65 -18.54 0.05 7.76
C LYS A 65 -19.29 -1.19 8.23
N LYS A 66 -19.52 -2.15 7.32
CA LYS A 66 -20.19 -3.43 7.63
C LYS A 66 -19.51 -4.18 8.78
N THR A 67 -18.19 -4.35 8.73
CA THR A 67 -17.44 -5.03 9.81
C THR A 67 -17.42 -4.23 11.13
N LYS A 68 -17.49 -2.90 11.09
CA LYS A 68 -17.64 -2.08 12.31
C LYS A 68 -19.02 -2.24 12.94
N ASP A 69 -20.08 -2.28 12.13
CA ASP A 69 -21.45 -2.43 12.61
C ASP A 69 -21.69 -3.84 13.17
N GLU A 70 -21.14 -4.87 12.53
CA GLU A 70 -21.11 -6.24 13.09
C GLU A 70 -20.36 -6.31 14.42
N LYS A 71 -19.22 -5.62 14.56
CA LYS A 71 -18.48 -5.54 15.82
C LYS A 71 -19.26 -4.80 16.91
N LYS A 72 -20.00 -3.75 16.57
CA LYS A 72 -20.86 -3.00 17.50
C LYS A 72 -22.07 -3.84 17.92
N ALA A 73 -22.69 -4.57 17.00
CA ALA A 73 -23.79 -5.48 17.29
C ALA A 73 -23.36 -6.61 18.23
N LYS A 74 -22.20 -7.23 17.99
CA LYS A 74 -21.65 -8.26 18.89
C LYS A 74 -21.29 -7.72 20.27
N LYS A 75 -20.77 -6.49 20.38
CA LYS A 75 -20.52 -5.84 21.69
C LYS A 75 -21.82 -5.47 22.43
N ALA A 76 -22.86 -5.07 21.69
CA ALA A 76 -24.17 -4.76 22.27
C ALA A 76 -24.90 -6.01 22.78
N GLU A 77 -24.74 -7.15 22.10
CA GLU A 77 -25.29 -8.43 22.57
C GLU A 77 -24.61 -8.93 23.84
N VAL A 78 -23.27 -8.85 23.92
CA VAL A 78 -22.48 -9.26 25.10
C VAL A 78 -22.78 -8.36 26.32
N SER A 79 -23.03 -7.07 26.11
CA SER A 79 -23.39 -6.13 27.19
C SER A 79 -24.84 -6.27 27.65
N LYS A 80 -25.77 -6.74 26.81
CA LYS A 80 -27.14 -7.07 27.22
C LYS A 80 -27.19 -8.37 28.03
N SER A 81 -26.36 -9.35 27.71
CA SER A 81 -26.24 -10.59 28.51
C SER A 81 -25.56 -10.36 29.86
N GLN A 82 -24.64 -9.39 29.99
CA GLN A 82 -24.08 -8.99 31.29
C GLN A 82 -25.04 -8.18 32.19
N LYS A 83 -26.03 -7.48 31.62
CA LYS A 83 -27.02 -6.71 32.41
C LYS A 83 -28.15 -7.57 32.98
N ALA A 84 -28.31 -8.81 32.51
CA ALA A 84 -29.28 -9.77 33.04
C ALA A 84 -28.76 -10.55 34.27
N GLN A 85 -27.45 -10.54 34.53
CA GLN A 85 -26.85 -11.29 35.65
C GLN A 85 -26.57 -10.46 36.92
N THR A 86 -26.84 -9.15 36.95
CA THR A 86 -26.45 -8.29 38.11
C THR A 86 -27.60 -7.72 38.92
N LYS A 87 -28.84 -8.21 38.76
CA LYS A 87 -29.91 -7.99 39.75
C LYS A 87 -30.02 -9.16 40.72
N GLY A 88 -29.10 -9.21 41.67
CA GLY A 88 -29.19 -10.16 42.78
C GLY A 88 -27.91 -10.29 43.58
N ALA A 89 -27.66 -9.34 44.49
CA ALA A 89 -27.13 -9.56 45.83
C ALA A 89 -26.68 -8.23 46.46
N VAL A 90 -27.44 -7.83 47.47
CA VAL A 90 -27.08 -6.84 48.49
C VAL A 90 -25.91 -7.38 49.31
N GLN A 91 -24.86 -6.60 49.56
CA GLN A 91 -24.12 -6.62 50.84
C GLN A 91 -23.14 -5.44 51.04
N LYS A 92 -23.65 -4.45 51.78
CA LYS A 92 -23.06 -3.70 52.92
C LYS A 92 -21.55 -3.82 53.21
N GLY A 93 -20.91 -2.65 53.40
CA GLY A 93 -19.69 -2.41 54.20
C GLY A 93 -18.49 -1.97 53.33
N SER A 94 -17.68 -0.97 53.64
CA SER A 94 -17.53 -0.04 54.76
C SER A 94 -16.57 1.09 54.30
N LYS A 95 -16.77 2.33 54.77
CA LYS A 95 -15.85 3.47 54.58
C LYS A 95 -14.52 3.25 55.34
N GLY A 96 -13.37 3.59 54.74
CA GLY A 96 -12.06 3.75 55.43
C GLY A 96 -10.91 4.06 54.44
N PRO A 97 -9.84 4.82 54.80
CA PRO A 97 -9.37 5.95 54.00
C PRO A 97 -8.11 5.75 53.11
N LYS A 98 -7.88 6.77 52.28
CA LYS A 98 -6.83 7.01 51.26
C LYS A 98 -5.38 6.67 51.64
N LEU A 99 -4.65 6.07 50.69
CA LEU A 99 -3.22 6.28 50.31
C LEU A 99 -3.10 5.64 48.90
N GLY A 100 -2.46 6.14 47.85
CA GLY A 100 -1.41 7.13 47.62
C GLY A 100 -0.67 6.67 46.35
N GLY A 101 -0.29 7.59 45.47
CA GLY A 101 0.58 7.34 44.29
C GLY A 101 -0.19 6.96 43.02
N GLY A 102 -0.21 7.74 41.93
CA GLY A 102 0.85 8.58 41.40
C GLY A 102 1.58 7.84 40.28
N GLY A 103 1.55 8.39 39.07
CA GLY A 103 2.51 8.07 38.02
C GLY A 103 2.00 7.14 36.93
N GLY A 104 1.70 7.73 35.77
CA GLY A 104 1.46 7.00 34.54
C GLY A 104 2.68 6.27 34.02
N LYS A 105 2.49 5.48 32.96
CA LYS A 105 3.57 4.93 32.14
C LYS A 105 3.04 4.56 30.75
N ARG A 106 3.62 5.26 29.78
CA ARG A 106 4.03 4.82 28.43
C ARG A 106 2.96 4.68 27.36
#